data_AF-A0AAW0ASQ9-F1
#
_entry.id   AF-A0AAW0ASQ9-F1
#
_cell.length_a   1.000
_cell.length_b   1.000
_cell.length_c   1.000
_cell.angle_alpha   90.00
_cell.angle_beta   90.00
_cell.angle_gamma   90.00
#
_symmetry.space_group_name_H-M   'P 1'
#
loop_
_entity.id
_entity.type
_entity.pdbx_description
1 polymer ?
#
loop_
_entity_poly.entity_id
_entity_poly.type
_entity_poly.pdbx_seq_one_letter_code
_entity_poly.pdbx_strand_id
1 'polypeptide(L)' 'MPLLTEAHQRKQKAWAEVHYYWTEKDWRAVIFSDRSKFGRMGENGAGGSWSRPATLAMPERTSHRAAGV' A
#
# COMPACT_ATOMS: atom_id res chain seq x y z
N MET A 1 13.55 -14.40 1.70
CA MET A 1 13.27 -14.99 0.37
C MET A 1 12.48 -16.26 0.59
N PRO A 2 11.30 -16.45 -0.02
CA PRO A 2 10.58 -17.70 0.10
C PRO A 2 11.45 -18.84 -0.45
N LEU A 3 11.55 -19.95 0.29
CA LEU A 3 12.28 -21.12 -0.17
C LEU A 3 11.49 -21.78 -1.30
N LEU A 4 11.98 -21.65 -2.53
CA LEU A 4 11.38 -22.30 -3.68
C LEU A 4 11.79 -23.78 -3.71
N THR A 5 10.81 -24.67 -3.62
CA THR A 5 11.03 -26.11 -3.87
C THR A 5 11.55 -26.32 -5.29
N GLU A 6 12.23 -27.44 -5.52
CA GLU A 6 12.68 -27.81 -6.88
C GLU A 6 11.53 -27.86 -7.88
N ALA A 7 10.33 -28.29 -7.43
CA ALA A 7 9.15 -28.30 -8.26
C ALA A 7 8.72 -26.90 -8.71
N HIS A 8 8.80 -25.89 -7.84
CA HIS A 8 8.55 -24.50 -8.22
C HIS A 8 9.58 -23.99 -9.23
N GLN A 9 10.86 -24.29 -9.02
CA GLN A 9 11.93 -23.87 -9.92
C GLN A 9 11.77 -24.49 -11.32
N ARG A 10 11.43 -25.79 -11.42
CA ARG A 10 11.15 -26.44 -12.70
C ARG A 10 9.97 -25.80 -13.44
N LYS A 11 8.89 -25.48 -12.72
CA LYS A 11 7.71 -24.81 -13.32
C LYS A 11 8.05 -23.41 -13.83
N GLN A 12 8.80 -22.63 -13.04
CA GLN A 12 9.24 -21.29 -13.46
C GLN A 12 10.16 -21.36 -14.68
N LYS A 13 11.11 -22.30 -14.71
CA LYS A 13 12.01 -22.50 -15.86
C LYS A 13 11.24 -22.87 -17.13
N ALA A 14 10.35 -23.85 -17.06
CA ALA A 14 9.54 -24.27 -18.20
C ALA A 14 8.65 -23.13 -18.73
N TRP A 15 8.06 -22.33 -17.83
CA TRP A 15 7.28 -21.16 -18.22
C TRP A 15 8.17 -20.11 -18.94
N ALA A 16 9.35 -19.82 -18.39
CA ALA A 16 10.28 -18.87 -18.98
C ALA A 16 10.79 -19.31 -20.37
N GLU A 17 11.09 -20.60 -20.56
CA GLU A 17 11.51 -21.15 -21.85
C GLU A 17 10.43 -21.00 -22.93
N VAL A 18 9.16 -21.25 -22.60
CA VAL A 18 8.03 -21.07 -23.54
C VAL A 18 7.85 -19.61 -23.96
N HIS A 19 8.13 -18.67 -23.06
CA HIS A 19 7.91 -17.24 -23.30
C HIS A 19 9.21 -16.49 -23.66
N TYR A 20 10.32 -17.21 -23.84
CA TYR A 20 11.65 -16.61 -24.10
C TYR A 20 11.68 -15.75 -25.36
N TYR A 21 10.94 -16.16 -26.40
CA TYR A 21 10.86 -15.45 -27.68
C TYR A 21 9.74 -14.42 -27.76
N TRP A 22 8.98 -14.20 -26.68
CA TRP A 22 7.92 -13.20 -26.68
C TRP A 22 8.49 -11.80 -26.88
N THR A 23 7.91 -11.09 -27.82
CA THR A 23 8.23 -9.71 -28.13
C THR A 23 7.51 -8.76 -27.17
N GLU A 24 7.90 -7.49 -27.19
CA GLU A 24 7.18 -6.44 -26.46
C GLU A 24 5.68 -6.40 -26.81
N LYS A 25 5.34 -6.66 -28.08
CA LYS A 25 3.94 -6.69 -28.53
C LYS A 25 3.16 -7.83 -27.88
N ASP A 26 3.77 -9.01 -27.72
CA ASP A 26 3.14 -10.16 -27.09
C ASP A 26 2.86 -9.88 -25.61
N TRP A 27 3.82 -9.28 -24.89
CA TRP A 27 3.64 -8.86 -23.50
C TRP A 27 2.55 -7.82 -23.32
N ARG A 28 2.45 -6.84 -24.23
CA ARG A 28 1.41 -5.80 -24.21
C ARG A 28 0.00 -6.36 -24.39
N ALA A 29 -0.15 -7.55 -24.98
CA ALA A 29 -1.45 -8.20 -25.15
C ALA A 29 -1.92 -8.95 -23.89
N VAL A 30 -1.06 -9.12 -22.88
CA VAL A 30 -1.42 -9.84 -21.65
C VAL A 30 -2.15 -8.92 -20.69
N ILE A 31 -3.27 -9.41 -20.15
CA ILE A 31 -3.97 -8.77 -19.03
C ILE A 31 -3.58 -9.50 -17.74
N PHE A 32 -2.71 -8.88 -16.93
CA PHE A 32 -2.34 -9.38 -15.62
C PHE A 32 -3.38 -8.96 -14.56
N SER A 33 -3.60 -9.83 -13.56
CA SER A 33 -4.44 -9.49 -12.41
C SER A 33 -3.85 -10.09 -11.14
N ASP A 34 -3.96 -9.35 -10.04
CA ASP A 34 -3.70 -9.86 -8.69
C ASP A 34 -4.70 -9.27 -7.70
N ARG A 35 -4.59 -9.70 -6.44
CA ARG A 35 -5.20 -8.99 -5.32
C ARG A 35 -4.10 -8.55 -4.37
N SER A 36 -4.14 -7.27 -4.02
CA SER A 36 -3.25 -6.67 -3.03
C SER A 36 -4.05 -6.17 -1.82
N LYS A 37 -3.51 -6.32 -0.61
CA LYS A 37 -4.10 -5.81 0.63
C LYS A 37 -3.50 -4.44 0.95
N PHE A 38 -4.34 -3.42 1.07
CA PHE A 38 -3.92 -2.08 1.50
C PHE A 38 -4.38 -1.84 2.95
N GLY A 39 -3.45 -1.48 3.83
CA GLY A 39 -3.73 -1.06 5.20
C GLY A 39 -3.77 0.46 5.33
N ARG A 40 -4.69 1.00 6.14
CA ARG A 40 -4.76 2.44 6.45
C ARG A 40 -3.59 2.90 7.32
N MET A 41 -3.13 2.03 8.21
CA MET A 41 -1.90 2.16 8.99
C MET A 41 -1.07 0.93 8.59
N GLY A 42 0.21 1.11 8.27
CA GLY A 42 1.07 0.00 7.85
C GLY A 42 1.01 -1.18 8.81
N GLU A 43 1.15 -2.40 8.31
CA GLU A 43 1.00 -3.65 9.09
C GLU A 43 1.98 -3.73 10.28
N ASN A 44 3.11 -3.02 10.19
CA ASN A 44 4.03 -2.74 11.31
C ASN A 44 3.63 -1.47 12.05
N GLY A 45 2.35 -1.32 12.40
CA GLY A 45 1.80 -0.12 12.98
C GLY A 45 2.62 0.38 14.17
N ALA A 46 3.56 1.28 13.91
CA ALA A 46 4.00 2.25 14.89
C ALA A 46 2.79 3.17 15.07
N GLY A 47 1.80 2.68 15.82
CA GLY A 47 0.62 3.39 16.27
C GLY A 47 0.99 4.46 17.27
N GLY A 48 1.91 5.34 16.90
CA GLY A 48 2.25 6.53 17.66
C GLY A 48 1.53 7.72 17.04
N SER A 49 0.27 7.92 17.39
CA SER A 49 -0.29 9.27 17.29
C SER A 49 0.40 10.12 18.35
N TRP A 50 1.36 10.95 17.96
CA TRP A 50 1.89 11.98 18.85
C TRP A 50 0.84 13.08 19.00
N SER A 51 0.08 13.04 20.09
CA SER A 51 -0.68 14.20 20.54
C SER A 51 0.31 15.23 21.09
N ARG A 52 0.15 16.52 20.78
CA ARG A 52 0.85 17.59 21.51
C ARG A 52 0.47 17.45 23.00
N PRO A 53 1.41 17.62 23.95
CA PRO A 53 1.05 17.71 25.35
C PRO A 53 0.00 18.82 25.49
N ALA A 54 -1.06 18.53 26.24
CA ALA A 54 -2.14 19.47 26.55
C ALA A 54 -1.63 20.56 27.51
N THR A 55 -0.61 21.31 27.09
CA THR A 55 -0.09 22.45 27.81
C THR A 55 0.37 23.49 26.80
N LEU A 56 -0.60 24.00 26.06
CA LEU A 56 -0.77 25.42 25.85
C LEU A 56 -2.28 25.56 25.66
N ALA A 57 -2.97 25.80 26.78
CA ALA A 57 -4.30 26.34 26.75
C ALA A 57 -4.31 27.48 25.72
N MET A 58 -4.94 27.25 24.58
CA MET A 58 -5.35 28.38 23.76
C MET A 58 -6.37 29.11 24.62
N PRO A 59 -6.19 30.41 24.92
CA PRO A 59 -7.24 31.14 25.61
C PRO A 59 -8.50 30.99 24.78
N GLU A 60 -9.55 30.58 25.46
CA GLU A 60 -10.89 30.44 24.94
C GLU A 60 -11.21 31.65 24.06
N ARG A 61 -11.29 31.45 22.74
CA ARG A 61 -11.80 32.50 21.86
C ARG A 61 -13.30 32.53 22.10
N THR A 62 -13.72 33.37 23.05
CA THR A 62 -15.12 33.72 23.26
C THR A 62 -15.72 34.09 21.91
N SER A 63 -16.57 33.21 21.39
CA SER A 63 -17.40 33.55 20.23
C SER A 63 -18.44 34.54 20.72
N HIS A 64 -18.19 35.83 20.55
CA HIS A 64 -19.29 36.79 20.51
C HIS A 64 -20.04 36.54 19.20
N ARG A 65 -21.05 35.66 19.30
CA ARG A 65 -22.14 35.55 18.34
C ARG A 65 -22.72 36.95 18.16
N ALA A 66 -22.68 37.46 16.94
CA ALA A 66 -23.36 38.68 16.55
C ALA A 66 -24.81 38.64 17.06
N ALA A 67 -25.17 39.62 17.89
CA ALA A 67 -26.55 39.91 18.18
C ALA A 67 -27.19 40.40 16.88
N GLY A 68 -28.15 39.63 16.37
CA GLY A 68 -29.09 40.15 15.40
C GLY A 68 -30.00 41.16 16.09
N VAL A 69 -30.11 42.34 15.50
CA VAL A 69 -31.35 43.09 15.27
C VAL A 69 -31.19 43.81 13.94
#